data_AF-A0A849Y1I1-F1
#
_entry.id   AF-A0A849Y1I1-F1
#
_cell.length_a   1.000
_cell.length_b   1.000
_cell.length_c   1.000
_cell.angle_alpha   90.00
_cell.angle_beta   90.00
_cell.angle_gamma   90.00
#
_symmetry.space_group_name_H-M   'P 1'
#
loop_
_entity.id
_entity.type
_entity.pdbx_description
1 polymer ?
#
loop_
_entity_poly.entity_id
_entity_poly.type
_entity_poly.pdbx_seq_one_letter_code
_entity_poly.pdbx_strand_id
1 'polypeptide(L)'
;MSSRCSVSRDAPPASCCGGDAPKDWMRLAFAVVVAMQSMVLGLAINLSPPFGKARPILHGLLAALALLVFFLAGLPLVRDAWARARARRVSIEQFFLAGIAGAFAASVHSSLTGQGAIYYEVVALLIAIHTFGHLLGERRRAAALASADALRREFDACVVLRGETEERVSAASVRPG
;
A
#
# COMPACT_ATOMS: atom_id res chain seq x y z
N MET A 1 -27.51 -40.86 -21.62
CA MET A 1 -26.05 -40.96 -21.41
C MET A 1 -25.67 -39.90 -20.40
N SER A 2 -25.26 -40.29 -19.19
CA SER A 2 -24.95 -39.37 -18.09
C SER A 2 -23.44 -39.16 -18.05
N SER A 3 -22.99 -37.98 -18.48
CA SER A 3 -21.58 -37.58 -18.42
C SER A 3 -21.29 -37.05 -17.01
N ARG A 4 -20.44 -37.73 -16.22
CA ARG A 4 -19.94 -37.20 -14.94
C ARG A 4 -18.55 -36.62 -15.16
N CYS A 5 -18.36 -35.36 -14.80
CA CYS A 5 -17.05 -34.72 -14.78
C CYS A 5 -16.47 -34.84 -13.36
N SER A 6 -15.26 -35.41 -13.22
CA SER A 6 -14.54 -35.49 -11.95
C SER A 6 -13.25 -34.65 -12.03
N VAL A 7 -12.92 -33.97 -10.94
CA VAL A 7 -11.84 -32.97 -10.87
C VAL A 7 -10.58 -33.61 -10.28
N SER A 8 -9.46 -33.53 -11.01
CA SER A 8 -8.15 -34.06 -10.61
C SER A 8 -7.31 -32.93 -9.98
N ARG A 9 -7.01 -33.09 -8.68
CA ARG A 9 -6.24 -32.13 -7.88
C ARG A 9 -4.76 -32.45 -7.94
N ASP A 10 -3.99 -31.71 -8.72
CA ASP A 10 -2.52 -31.61 -8.55
C ASP A 10 -2.07 -30.21 -8.96
N ALA A 11 -1.53 -29.43 -8.02
CA ALA A 11 -0.98 -28.09 -8.28
C ALA A 11 0.34 -27.87 -7.52
N PRO A 12 1.46 -27.59 -8.22
CA PRO A 12 2.69 -27.11 -7.59
C PRO A 12 2.64 -25.58 -7.35
N PRO A 13 3.40 -25.05 -6.37
CA PRO A 13 3.35 -23.63 -6.02
C PRO A 13 4.14 -22.75 -7.00
N ALA A 14 3.48 -21.72 -7.54
CA ALA A 14 4.09 -20.69 -8.38
C ALA A 14 4.70 -19.57 -7.52
N SER A 15 6.03 -19.52 -7.42
CA SER A 15 6.79 -18.36 -6.96
C SER A 15 7.51 -17.72 -8.14
N CYS A 16 6.96 -16.65 -8.71
CA CYS A 16 7.67 -15.82 -9.69
C CYS A 16 7.14 -14.40 -9.57
N CYS A 17 8.01 -13.48 -9.11
CA CYS A 17 7.99 -12.01 -9.24
C CYS A 17 8.39 -11.34 -7.92
N GLY A 18 9.69 -11.32 -7.61
CA GLY A 18 10.25 -10.66 -6.43
C GLY A 18 11.40 -9.73 -6.82
N GLY A 19 11.10 -8.64 -7.52
CA GLY A 19 12.12 -7.63 -7.89
C GLY A 19 12.14 -6.41 -6.96
N ASP A 20 10.97 -5.89 -6.60
CA ASP A 20 10.85 -4.59 -5.90
C ASP A 20 10.41 -4.70 -4.43
N ALA A 21 9.88 -5.87 -4.02
CA ALA A 21 9.40 -6.10 -2.66
C ALA A 21 10.42 -5.71 -1.56
N PRO A 22 11.74 -6.04 -1.66
CA PRO A 22 12.68 -5.71 -0.58
C PRO A 22 12.82 -4.19 -0.36
N LYS A 23 12.76 -3.40 -1.43
CA LYS A 23 12.96 -1.94 -1.37
C LYS A 23 11.74 -1.25 -0.76
N ASP A 24 10.53 -1.70 -1.08
CA ASP A 24 9.31 -1.09 -0.55
C ASP A 24 9.08 -1.45 0.93
N TRP A 25 9.44 -2.67 1.34
CA TRP A 25 9.49 -3.02 2.76
C TRP A 25 10.51 -2.20 3.54
N MET A 26 11.67 -1.92 2.95
CA MET A 26 12.70 -1.08 3.58
C MET A 26 12.26 0.40 3.70
N ARG A 27 11.65 0.95 2.65
CA ARG A 27 11.04 2.30 2.68
C ARG A 27 9.97 2.41 3.75
N LEU A 28 9.10 1.39 3.85
CA LEU A 28 8.08 1.30 4.88
C LEU A 28 8.71 1.25 6.29
N ALA A 29 9.68 0.35 6.51
CA ALA A 29 10.34 0.21 7.80
C ALA A 29 10.99 1.53 8.23
N PHE A 30 11.69 2.20 7.31
CA PHE A 30 12.27 3.52 7.55
C PHE A 30 11.20 4.56 7.90
N ALA A 31 10.13 4.68 7.10
CA ALA A 31 9.06 5.63 7.33
C ALA A 31 8.37 5.41 8.70
N VAL A 32 8.12 4.15 9.06
CA VAL A 32 7.51 3.75 10.34
C VAL A 32 8.41 4.10 11.52
N VAL A 33 9.71 3.79 11.45
CA VAL A 33 10.66 4.11 12.52
C VAL A 33 10.77 5.63 12.70
N VAL A 34 10.92 6.38 11.61
CA VAL A 34 10.99 7.85 11.69
C VAL A 34 9.68 8.43 12.22
N ALA A 35 8.52 7.93 11.78
CA ALA A 35 7.22 8.37 12.30
C ALA A 35 7.12 8.15 13.81
N MET A 36 7.47 6.97 14.32
CA MET A 36 7.46 6.69 15.76
C MET A 36 8.39 7.61 16.56
N GLN A 37 9.63 7.79 16.11
CA GLN A 37 10.59 8.66 16.81
C GLN A 37 10.18 10.14 16.77
N SER A 38 9.73 10.61 15.60
CA SER A 38 9.26 11.99 15.43
C SER A 38 8.01 12.29 16.26
N MET A 39 7.14 11.30 16.47
CA MET A 39 5.93 11.44 17.29
C MET A 39 6.26 11.58 18.78
N VAL A 40 7.20 10.78 19.29
CA VAL A 40 7.69 10.95 20.68
C VAL A 40 8.32 12.33 20.87
N LEU A 41 9.16 12.76 19.92
CA LEU A 41 9.83 14.05 19.99
C LEU A 41 8.86 15.24 19.83
N GLY A 42 7.91 15.14 18.89
CA GLY A 42 6.89 16.15 18.65
C GLY A 42 5.97 16.32 19.85
N LEU A 43 5.55 15.22 20.49
CA LEU A 43 4.77 15.27 21.72
C LEU A 43 5.56 15.92 22.87
N ALA A 44 6.83 15.55 23.04
CA ALA A 44 7.69 16.15 24.07
C ALA A 44 7.85 17.67 23.88
N ILE A 45 8.06 18.14 22.64
CA ILE A 45 8.21 19.57 22.34
C ILE A 45 6.90 20.33 22.54
N ASN A 46 5.76 19.74 22.19
CA ASN A 46 4.46 20.36 22.40
C ASN A 46 4.08 20.44 23.89
N LEU A 47 4.42 19.42 24.69
CA LEU A 47 4.16 19.41 26.15
C LEU A 47 5.15 20.28 26.93
N SER A 48 6.40 20.35 26.50
CA SER A 48 7.46 21.12 27.14
C SER A 48 8.16 22.02 26.12
N PRO A 49 7.57 23.20 25.82
CA PRO A 49 8.12 24.11 24.83
C PRO A 49 9.55 24.54 25.21
N PRO A 50 10.56 24.25 24.36
CA PRO A 50 11.93 24.65 24.64
C PRO A 50 12.06 26.17 24.57
N PHE A 51 12.75 26.78 25.54
CA PHE A 51 12.96 28.22 25.58
C PHE A 51 14.19 28.63 24.75
N GLY A 52 14.13 29.82 24.14
CA GLY A 52 15.27 30.42 23.42
C GLY A 52 15.62 29.74 22.09
N LYS A 53 16.92 29.65 21.79
CA LYS A 53 17.45 29.22 20.47
C LYS A 53 17.20 27.74 20.14
N ALA A 54 16.88 26.91 21.13
CA ALA A 54 16.64 25.48 20.93
C ALA A 54 15.33 25.19 20.17
N ARG A 55 14.33 26.07 20.29
CA ARG A 55 13.02 25.90 19.64
C ARG A 55 13.10 25.82 18.10
N PRO A 56 13.65 26.83 17.39
CA PRO A 56 13.72 26.76 15.93
C PRO A 56 14.60 25.60 15.44
N ILE A 57 15.64 25.22 16.20
CA ILE A 57 16.52 24.09 15.86
C ILE A 57 15.73 22.77 15.89
N LEU A 58 14.99 22.53 16.98
CA LEU A 58 14.21 21.29 17.14
C LEU A 58 13.06 21.21 16.13
N HIS A 59 12.37 22.33 15.88
CA HIS A 59 11.32 22.40 14.85
C HIS A 59 11.91 22.16 13.45
N GLY A 60 13.08 22.74 13.15
CA GLY A 60 13.79 22.54 11.89
C GLY A 60 14.22 21.08 11.68
N LEU A 61 14.69 20.41 12.74
CA LEU A 61 15.04 18.99 12.69
C LEU A 61 13.83 18.10 12.39
N LEU A 62 12.70 18.35 13.06
CA LEU A 62 11.44 17.66 12.81
C LEU A 62 10.93 17.88 11.37
N ALA A 63 10.99 19.12 10.88
CA ALA A 63 10.62 19.44 9.51
C ALA A 63 11.53 18.73 8.50
N ALA A 64 12.85 18.67 8.75
CA ALA A 64 13.80 17.97 7.91
C ALA A 64 13.53 16.46 7.87
N LEU A 65 13.24 15.83 9.00
CA LEU A 65 12.85 14.42 9.08
C LEU A 65 11.54 14.15 8.32
N ALA A 66 10.53 15.00 8.48
CA ALA A 66 9.26 14.88 7.76
C ALA A 66 9.47 14.96 6.25
N LEU A 67 10.27 15.93 5.78
CA LEU A 67 10.63 16.08 4.37
C LEU A 67 11.42 14.88 3.86
N LEU A 68 12.39 14.38 4.63
CA LEU A 68 13.18 13.21 4.27
C LEU A 68 12.28 11.99 4.02
N VAL A 69 11.31 11.73 4.92
CA VAL A 69 10.32 10.66 4.74
C VAL A 69 9.43 10.91 3.52
N PHE A 70 8.98 12.15 3.32
CA PHE A 70 8.20 12.55 2.15
C PHE A 70 8.92 12.27 0.84
N PHE A 71 10.20 12.61 0.73
CA PHE A 71 10.98 12.36 -0.48
C PHE A 71 11.38 10.89 -0.66
N LEU A 72 11.57 10.12 0.42
CA LEU A 72 11.91 8.70 0.30
C LEU A 72 10.71 7.80 -0.03
N ALA A 73 9.56 8.06 0.60
CA ALA A 73 8.41 7.15 0.58
C ALA A 73 7.10 7.80 0.10
N GLY A 74 7.01 9.14 0.05
CA GLY A 74 5.81 9.87 -0.37
C GLY A 74 5.66 10.06 -1.89
N LEU A 75 6.72 9.89 -2.68
CA LEU A 75 6.65 10.07 -4.15
C LEU A 75 5.59 9.19 -4.84
N PRO A 76 5.47 7.88 -4.54
CA PRO A 76 4.42 7.05 -5.13
C PRO A 76 3.01 7.57 -4.84
N LEU A 77 2.75 8.03 -3.61
CA LEU A 77 1.48 8.63 -3.20
C LEU A 77 1.15 9.86 -4.08
N VAL A 78 2.11 10.76 -4.27
CA VAL A 78 1.92 11.97 -5.09
C VAL A 78 1.63 11.60 -6.54
N ARG A 79 2.38 10.63 -7.09
CA ARG A 79 2.20 10.16 -8.47
C ARG A 79 0.80 9.58 -8.70
N ASP A 80 0.33 8.75 -7.78
CA ASP A 80 -0.99 8.12 -7.87
C ASP A 80 -2.12 9.14 -7.71
N ALA A 81 -1.99 10.03 -6.73
CA ALA A 81 -2.94 11.12 -6.52
C ALA A 81 -3.04 12.03 -7.76
N TRP A 82 -1.89 12.39 -8.36
CA TRP A 82 -1.83 13.25 -9.55
C TRP A 82 -2.42 12.57 -10.78
N ALA A 83 -2.11 11.29 -10.99
CA ALA A 83 -2.68 10.51 -12.10
C ALA A 83 -4.20 10.44 -12.01
N ARG A 84 -4.75 10.17 -10.82
CA ARG A 84 -6.21 10.10 -10.59
C ARG A 84 -6.88 11.48 -10.65
N ALA A 85 -6.21 12.53 -10.16
CA ALA A 85 -6.68 13.91 -10.27
C ALA A 85 -6.82 14.34 -11.74
N ARG A 86 -5.82 14.05 -12.58
CA ARG A 86 -5.90 14.32 -14.04
C ARG A 86 -7.04 13.55 -14.71
N ALA A 87 -7.31 12.33 -14.25
CA ALA A 87 -8.45 11.53 -14.71
C ALA A 87 -9.81 11.99 -14.13
N ARG A 88 -9.85 13.10 -13.37
CA ARG A 88 -11.04 13.63 -12.67
C ARG A 88 -11.74 12.58 -11.80
N ARG A 89 -10.96 11.70 -11.17
CA ARG A 89 -11.47 10.69 -10.22
C ARG A 89 -11.05 11.05 -8.82
N VAL A 90 -12.01 10.93 -7.90
CA VAL A 90 -11.76 11.06 -6.46
C VAL A 90 -11.08 9.79 -5.96
N SER A 91 -10.05 9.96 -5.15
CA SER A 91 -9.21 8.86 -4.69
C SER A 91 -8.72 9.06 -3.26
N ILE A 92 -8.49 7.97 -2.53
CA ILE A 92 -8.03 8.03 -1.13
C ILE A 92 -6.69 8.75 -1.00
N GLU A 93 -5.82 8.59 -2.01
CA GLU A 93 -4.49 9.18 -2.11
C GLU A 93 -4.55 10.72 -2.12
N GLN A 94 -5.61 11.31 -2.70
CA GLN A 94 -5.81 12.76 -2.66
C GLN A 94 -6.10 13.27 -1.25
N PHE A 95 -6.91 12.52 -0.47
CA PHE A 95 -7.20 12.89 0.92
C PHE A 95 -5.95 12.77 1.80
N PHE A 96 -5.14 11.73 1.59
CA PHE A 96 -3.84 11.60 2.25
C PHE A 96 -2.91 12.78 1.92
N LEU A 97 -2.81 13.14 0.63
CA LEU A 97 -1.96 14.25 0.20
C LEU A 97 -2.44 15.59 0.77
N ALA A 98 -3.75 15.82 0.82
CA ALA A 98 -4.34 17.00 1.45
C ALA A 98 -4.04 17.05 2.96
N GLY A 99 -4.15 15.92 3.66
CA GLY A 99 -3.79 15.82 5.08
C GLY A 99 -2.32 16.11 5.34
N ILE A 100 -1.42 15.55 4.53
CA ILE A 100 0.03 15.81 4.60
C ILE A 100 0.32 17.29 4.39
N ALA A 101 -0.24 17.89 3.35
CA ALA A 101 -0.05 19.31 3.04
C ALA A 101 -0.58 20.20 4.17
N GLY A 102 -1.76 19.89 4.71
CA GLY A 102 -2.37 20.62 5.83
C GLY A 102 -1.53 20.54 7.10
N ALA A 103 -1.11 19.34 7.50
CA ALA A 103 -0.27 19.15 8.69
C ALA A 103 1.08 19.86 8.57
N PHE A 104 1.72 19.77 7.41
CA PHE A 104 2.99 20.45 7.16
C PHE A 104 2.82 21.97 7.17
N ALA A 105 1.83 22.52 6.47
CA ALA A 105 1.56 23.95 6.43
C ALA A 105 1.21 24.52 7.81
N ALA A 106 0.36 23.83 8.58
CA ALA A 106 0.02 24.22 9.94
C ALA A 106 1.26 24.22 10.86
N SER A 107 2.12 23.21 10.73
CA SER A 107 3.36 23.11 11.50
C SER A 107 4.36 24.21 11.17
N VAL A 108 4.50 24.55 9.88
CA VAL A 108 5.34 25.67 9.42
C VAL A 108 4.77 27.00 9.95
N HIS A 109 3.46 27.22 9.83
CA HIS A 109 2.81 28.42 10.36
C HIS A 109 3.04 28.56 11.88
N SER A 110 2.85 27.49 12.64
CA SER A 110 3.12 27.45 14.08
C SER A 110 4.59 27.71 14.42
N SER A 111 5.51 27.15 13.63
CA SER A 111 6.96 27.35 13.82
C SER A 111 7.41 28.78 13.55
N LEU A 112 6.81 29.44 12.55
CA LEU A 112 7.12 30.83 12.19
C LEU A 112 6.48 31.85 13.16
N THR A 113 5.22 31.63 13.51
CA THR A 113 4.50 32.52 14.44
C THR A 113 4.90 32.30 15.90
N GLY A 114 5.52 31.15 16.18
CA GLY A 114 5.84 30.73 17.53
C GLY A 114 4.59 30.45 18.38
N GLN A 115 3.42 30.29 17.77
CA GLN A 115 2.13 30.08 18.44
C GLN A 115 1.47 28.79 17.93
N GLY A 116 0.94 28.01 18.85
CA GLY A 116 0.27 26.74 18.54
C GLY A 116 1.19 25.51 18.56
N ALA A 117 0.57 24.36 18.32
CA ALA A 117 1.26 23.07 18.29
C ALA A 117 1.86 22.79 16.90
N ILE A 118 2.85 21.90 16.87
CA ILE A 118 3.45 21.36 15.63
C ILE A 118 3.03 19.92 15.40
N TYR A 119 2.97 19.53 14.13
CA TYR A 119 2.43 18.28 13.64
C TYR A 119 3.30 17.68 12.51
N TYR A 120 4.60 17.93 12.52
CA TYR A 120 5.51 17.42 11.49
C TYR A 120 5.54 15.88 11.43
N GLU A 121 5.33 15.23 12.58
CA GLU A 121 5.22 13.76 12.70
C GLU A 121 4.03 13.20 11.91
N VAL A 122 2.95 13.98 11.76
CA VAL A 122 1.74 13.54 11.04
C VAL A 122 2.06 13.29 9.55
N VAL A 123 3.01 14.04 8.99
CA VAL A 123 3.49 13.81 7.61
C VAL A 123 4.07 12.40 7.47
N ALA A 124 5.00 12.04 8.35
CA ALA A 124 5.64 10.72 8.34
C ALA A 124 4.62 9.61 8.63
N LEU A 125 3.71 9.83 9.58
CA LEU A 125 2.63 8.89 9.92
C LEU A 125 1.73 8.59 8.72
N LEU A 126 1.23 9.63 8.02
CA LEU A 126 0.33 9.45 6.88
C LEU A 126 1.02 8.73 5.73
N ILE A 127 2.28 9.04 5.45
CA ILE A 127 3.06 8.32 4.44
C ILE A 127 3.24 6.85 4.84
N ALA A 128 3.64 6.58 6.09
CA ALA A 128 3.84 5.23 6.58
C ALA A 128 2.55 4.38 6.46
N ILE A 129 1.40 4.92 6.88
CA ILE A 129 0.11 4.24 6.79
C ILE A 129 -0.26 3.98 5.32
N HIS A 130 -0.08 4.96 4.44
CA HIS A 130 -0.36 4.78 3.02
C HIS A 130 0.51 3.68 2.40
N THR A 131 1.83 3.75 2.59
CA THR A 131 2.78 2.76 2.07
C THR A 131 2.47 1.36 2.60
N PHE A 132 2.12 1.24 3.89
CA PHE A 132 1.71 -0.03 4.49
C PHE A 132 0.44 -0.59 3.82
N GLY A 133 -0.59 0.26 3.67
CA GLY A 133 -1.86 -0.13 3.04
C GLY A 133 -1.69 -0.55 1.58
N HIS A 134 -0.86 0.18 0.82
CA HIS A 134 -0.56 -0.13 -0.56
C HIS A 134 0.10 -1.51 -0.70
N LEU A 135 1.15 -1.76 0.09
CA LEU A 135 1.90 -3.01 0.08
C LEU A 135 1.04 -4.22 0.48
N LEU A 136 0.11 -4.01 1.41
CA LEU A 136 -0.85 -5.04 1.81
C LEU A 136 -1.91 -5.28 0.71
N GLY A 137 -2.36 -4.22 0.04
CA GLY A 137 -3.32 -4.28 -1.06
C GLY A 137 -2.80 -5.05 -2.27
N GLU A 138 -1.55 -4.79 -2.67
CA GLU A 138 -0.91 -5.50 -3.79
C GLU A 138 -0.84 -7.01 -3.55
N ARG A 139 -0.45 -7.42 -2.33
CA ARG A 139 -0.40 -8.83 -1.93
C ARG A 139 -1.77 -9.50 -1.98
N ARG A 140 -2.81 -8.82 -1.50
CA ARG A 140 -4.18 -9.36 -1.55
C ARG A 140 -4.66 -9.54 -2.98
N ARG A 141 -4.37 -8.58 -3.86
CA ARG A 141 -4.76 -8.66 -5.27
C ARG A 141 -4.03 -9.79 -5.99
N ALA A 142 -2.73 -9.95 -5.75
CA ALA A 142 -1.95 -11.05 -6.30
C ALA A 142 -2.49 -12.42 -5.85
N ALA A 143 -2.80 -12.57 -4.55
CA ALA A 143 -3.38 -13.80 -4.02
C ALA A 143 -4.76 -14.11 -4.61
N ALA A 144 -5.62 -13.10 -4.78
CA ALA A 144 -6.95 -13.26 -5.37
C ALA A 144 -6.91 -13.60 -6.87
N LEU A 145 -5.95 -13.05 -7.62
CA LEU A 145 -5.74 -13.41 -9.02
C LEU A 145 -5.21 -14.85 -9.13
N ALA A 146 -4.26 -15.23 -8.28
CA ALA A 146 -3.72 -16.58 -8.27
C ALA A 146 -4.79 -17.64 -7.94
N SER A 147 -5.70 -17.36 -7.00
CA SER A 147 -6.81 -18.28 -6.70
C SER A 147 -7.82 -18.35 -7.84
N ALA A 148 -8.14 -17.22 -8.49
CA ALA A 148 -9.01 -17.21 -9.67
C ALA A 148 -8.39 -18.00 -10.84
N ASP A 149 -7.08 -17.88 -11.06
CA ASP A 149 -6.37 -18.62 -12.09
C ASP A 149 -6.26 -20.12 -11.77
N ALA A 150 -6.04 -20.49 -10.51
CA ALA A 150 -6.03 -21.88 -10.09
C ALA A 150 -7.40 -22.53 -10.33
N LEU A 151 -8.48 -21.84 -9.94
CA LEU A 151 -9.85 -22.29 -10.17
C LEU A 151 -10.13 -22.43 -11.67
N ARG A 152 -9.74 -21.44 -12.48
CA ARG A 152 -9.86 -21.53 -13.94
C ARG A 152 -9.19 -22.78 -14.51
N ARG A 153 -7.96 -23.09 -14.09
CA ARG A 153 -7.26 -24.29 -14.55
C ARG A 153 -7.94 -25.58 -14.12
N GLU A 154 -8.45 -25.61 -12.89
CA GLU A 154 -9.16 -26.76 -12.34
C GLU A 154 -10.46 -27.08 -13.12
N PHE A 155 -11.16 -26.05 -13.61
CA PHE A 155 -12.38 -26.20 -14.41
C PHE A 155 -12.18 -26.19 -15.93
N ASP A 156 -10.95 -26.06 -16.43
CA ASP A 156 -10.68 -25.97 -17.88
C ASP A 156 -10.72 -27.34 -18.59
N ALA A 157 -10.53 -28.43 -17.84
CA ALA A 157 -10.52 -29.80 -18.36
C ALA A 157 -11.59 -30.66 -17.68
N CYS A 158 -12.41 -31.31 -18.49
CA CYS A 158 -13.38 -32.31 -18.04
C CYS A 158 -13.06 -33.68 -18.65
N VAL A 159 -13.30 -34.74 -17.88
CA VAL A 159 -13.33 -36.10 -18.42
C VAL A 159 -14.75 -36.37 -18.90
N VAL A 160 -14.89 -36.78 -20.16
CA VAL A 160 -16.18 -37.12 -20.78
C VAL A 160 -16.18 -38.62 -21.09
N LEU A 161 -17.24 -39.30 -20.67
CA LEU A 161 -17.49 -40.70 -20.99
C LEU A 161 -18.23 -40.79 -22.33
N ARG A 162 -17.55 -41.29 -23.37
CA ARG A 162 -18.18 -41.66 -24.66
C ARG A 162 -18.20 -43.18 -24.76
N GLY A 163 -19.33 -43.79 -24.39
CA GLY A 163 -19.44 -45.26 -24.33
C GLY A 163 -18.64 -45.83 -23.15
N GLU A 164 -17.70 -46.74 -23.42
CA GLU A 164 -16.77 -47.31 -22.42
C GLU A 164 -15.44 -46.56 -22.31
N THR A 165 -15.17 -45.59 -23.20
CA THR A 165 -13.92 -44.83 -23.22
C THR A 165 -14.06 -43.48 -22.51
N GLU A 166 -13.14 -43.20 -21.58
CA GLU A 166 -12.92 -41.88 -20.99
C GLU A 166 -11.98 -41.06 -21.86
N GLU A 167 -12.43 -39.87 -22.26
CA GLU A 167 -11.63 -38.92 -23.02
C GLU A 167 -11.58 -37.57 -22.29
N ARG A 168 -10.38 -37.00 -22.14
CA ARG A 168 -10.18 -35.72 -21.46
C ARG A 168 -10.31 -34.59 -22.48
N VAL A 169 -11.33 -33.76 -22.31
CA VAL A 169 -11.71 -32.69 -23.25
C VAL A 169 -11.80 -31.37 -22.50
N SER A 170 -11.53 -30.26 -23.20
CA SER A 170 -11.74 -28.94 -22.60
C SER A 170 -13.22 -28.76 -22.23
N ALA A 171 -13.48 -28.22 -21.05
CA ALA A 171 -14.84 -27.97 -20.58
C ALA A 171 -15.65 -27.10 -21.56
N ALA A 172 -14.99 -26.20 -22.31
CA ALA A 172 -15.62 -25.35 -23.32
C ALA A 172 -16.15 -26.12 -24.55
N SER A 173 -15.66 -27.34 -24.80
CA SER A 173 -16.08 -28.17 -25.94
C SER A 173 -17.27 -29.07 -25.65
N VAL A 174 -17.71 -29.14 -24.38
CA VAL A 174 -18.80 -30.00 -23.93
C VAL A 174 -20.13 -29.25 -24.04
N ARG A 175 -21.10 -29.82 -24.75
CA ARG A 175 -22.47 -29.25 -24.83
C ARG A 175 -23.37 -29.88 -23.75
N PRO A 176 -24.28 -29.10 -23.11
CA PRO A 176 -25.30 -29.67 -22.24
C PRO A 176 -26.15 -30.68 -23.01
N GLY A 177 -26.32 -31.88 -22.47
CA GLY A 177 -27.09 -32.98 -23.05
C GLY A 177 -28.00 -33.62 -22.02
#